data_AF-A0A9D1RH91-F1
#
_entry.id   AF-A0A9D1RH91-F1
#
_cell.length_a   1.000
_cell.length_b   1.000
_cell.length_c   1.000
_cell.angle_alpha   90.00
_cell.angle_beta   90.00
_cell.angle_gamma   90.00
#
_symmetry.space_group_name_H-M   'P 1'
#
loop_
_entity.id
_entity.type
_entity.pdbx_description
1 polymer ?
#
loop_
_entity_poly.entity_id
_entity_poly.type
_entity_poly.pdbx_seq_one_letter_code
_entity_poly.pdbx_strand_id
1 'polypeptide(L)'
;MLEKLFIKYDKAPYFLMGFIVLLLVAIFAILFANTGEKTPTTYEQVNTELISLGYEPTDSTEIYKEQSPNLNGSISCDSERVHFYFFEFDNKNSAYSLFYNNHDLIYENISEGFREWDEHYDNYAMYSMSSNGIYYISIWVDNTAIYAYCDEEYTGELGKMLEAIGYQDS
;
A
#
# COMPACT_ATOMS: atom_id res chain seq x y z
N MET A 1 41.53 29.53 5.69
CA MET A 1 40.49 30.56 5.44
C MET A 1 39.36 30.49 6.47
N LEU A 2 38.90 29.30 6.86
CA LEU A 2 37.91 29.09 7.94
C LEU A 2 38.39 29.56 9.33
N GLU A 3 39.65 29.34 9.68
CA GLU A 3 40.23 29.76 10.98
C GLU A 3 40.13 31.28 11.24
N LYS A 4 40.19 32.11 10.20
CA LYS A 4 40.08 33.58 10.35
C LYS A 4 38.64 34.07 10.58
N LEU A 5 37.63 33.26 10.25
CA LEU A 5 36.23 33.56 10.53
C LEU A 5 35.88 33.32 12.01
N PHE A 6 36.47 32.30 12.63
CA PHE A 6 36.27 31.98 14.05
C PHE A 6 36.89 33.02 15.00
N ILE A 7 38.02 33.63 14.61
CA ILE A 7 38.73 34.60 15.47
C ILE A 7 38.04 35.99 15.51
N LYS A 8 37.22 36.34 14.50
CA LYS A 8 36.55 37.66 14.44
C LYS A 8 35.19 37.69 15.15
N TYR A 9 34.58 36.52 15.35
CA TYR A 9 33.28 36.37 15.99
C TYR A 9 33.39 35.24 17.02
N ASP A 10 33.65 35.61 18.27
CA ASP A 10 33.78 34.69 19.43
C ASP A 10 32.56 33.78 19.63
N LYS A 11 31.43 34.14 19.01
CA LYS A 11 30.18 33.38 19.00
C LYS A 11 29.93 32.51 17.77
N ALA A 12 30.77 32.61 16.73
CA ALA A 12 30.68 31.83 15.50
C ALA A 12 30.57 30.31 15.71
N PRO A 13 31.31 29.67 16.66
CA PRO A 13 31.14 28.24 16.88
C PRO A 13 29.76 27.89 17.46
N TYR A 14 29.17 28.75 18.30
CA TYR A 14 27.81 28.55 18.83
C TYR A 14 26.74 28.76 17.75
N PHE A 15 26.92 29.74 16.85
CA PHE A 15 26.03 29.91 15.69
C PHE A 15 26.09 28.71 14.74
N LEU A 16 27.29 28.21 14.45
CA LEU A 16 27.47 27.03 13.61
C LEU A 16 26.85 25.79 14.26
N MET A 17 27.03 25.59 15.56
CA MET A 17 26.43 24.49 16.30
C MET A 17 24.90 24.59 16.33
N GLY A 18 24.33 25.77 16.55
CA GLY A 18 22.89 26.00 16.48
C GLY A 18 22.31 25.71 15.09
N PHE A 19 23.02 26.10 14.03
CA PHE A 19 22.63 25.80 12.66
C PHE A 19 22.67 24.30 12.34
N ILE A 20 23.71 23.59 12.80
CA ILE A 20 23.80 22.13 12.66
C ILE A 20 22.65 21.42 13.38
N VAL A 21 22.33 21.84 14.61
CA VAL A 21 21.19 21.26 15.36
C VAL A 21 19.87 21.51 14.63
N LEU A 22 19.67 22.71 14.09
CA LEU A 22 18.44 23.04 13.35
C LEU A 22 18.30 22.22 12.06
N LEU A 23 19.40 22.00 11.33
CA LEU A 23 19.41 21.11 10.17
C LEU A 23 19.08 19.66 10.54
N LEU A 24 19.64 19.15 11.65
CA LEU A 24 19.33 17.80 12.13
C LEU A 24 17.85 17.67 12.50
N VAL A 25 17.28 18.65 13.20
CA VAL A 25 15.84 18.67 13.53
C VAL A 25 14.99 18.65 12.27
N ALA A 26 15.34 19.42 11.24
CA ALA A 26 14.61 19.42 9.97
C ALA A 26 14.71 18.06 9.26
N ILE A 27 15.89 17.43 9.24
CA ILE A 27 16.09 16.09 8.68
C ILE A 27 15.24 15.05 9.44
N PHE A 28 15.29 15.05 10.77
CA PHE A 28 14.47 14.15 11.58
C PHE A 28 12.97 14.39 11.39
N ALA A 29 12.53 15.64 11.32
CA ALA A 29 11.12 15.94 11.06
C ALA A 29 10.63 15.39 9.72
N ILE A 30 11.46 15.45 8.68
CA ILE A 30 11.14 14.88 7.36
C ILE A 30 11.13 13.34 7.42
N LEU A 31 12.11 12.73 8.10
CA LEU A 31 12.19 11.28 8.25
C LEU A 31 11.02 10.70 9.05
N PHE A 32 10.57 11.38 10.11
CA PHE A 32 9.45 10.93 10.92
C PHE A 32 8.07 11.31 10.35
N ALA A 33 8.02 12.20 9.37
CA ALA A 33 6.76 12.53 8.68
C ALA A 33 6.39 11.49 7.60
N ASN A 34 7.35 10.69 7.12
CA ASN A 34 7.13 9.71 6.07
C ASN A 34 7.33 8.29 6.61
N THR A 35 6.38 7.84 7.44
CA THR A 35 6.37 6.48 8.02
C THR A 35 6.03 5.40 6.97
N GLY A 36 5.51 5.80 5.81
CA GLY A 36 4.94 4.86 4.84
C GLY A 36 3.62 4.22 5.32
N GLU A 37 3.11 4.65 6.48
CA GLU A 37 1.83 4.19 6.99
C GLU A 37 0.69 4.63 6.07
N LYS A 38 -0.22 3.70 5.78
CA LYS A 38 -1.43 3.97 5.01
C LYS A 38 -2.64 3.92 5.94
N THR A 39 -3.60 4.81 5.72
CA THR A 39 -4.87 4.75 6.45
C THR A 39 -5.72 3.63 5.85
N PRO A 40 -6.19 2.63 6.63
CA PRO A 40 -7.06 1.60 6.09
C PRO A 40 -8.36 2.24 5.59
N THR A 41 -8.74 1.90 4.35
CA THR A 41 -10.02 2.30 3.79
C THR A 41 -11.13 1.38 4.32
N THR A 42 -12.36 1.87 4.39
CA THR A 42 -13.52 1.04 4.74
C THR A 42 -14.16 0.43 3.49
N TYR A 43 -14.94 -0.63 3.68
CA TYR A 43 -15.82 -1.22 2.67
C TYR A 43 -16.67 -0.13 1.96
N GLU A 44 -17.28 0.79 2.72
CA GLU A 44 -18.14 1.83 2.14
C GLU A 44 -17.36 2.82 1.27
N GLN A 45 -16.13 3.15 1.68
CA GLN A 45 -15.24 4.03 0.92
C GLN A 45 -14.81 3.35 -0.40
N VAL A 46 -14.37 2.10 -0.34
CA VAL A 46 -14.02 1.34 -1.57
C VAL A 46 -15.21 1.28 -2.52
N ASN A 47 -16.40 0.94 -2.02
CA ASN A 47 -17.60 0.90 -2.85
C ASN A 47 -17.85 2.24 -3.56
N THR A 48 -17.74 3.35 -2.82
CA THR A 48 -17.98 4.70 -3.33
C THR A 48 -16.96 5.09 -4.39
N GLU A 49 -15.68 4.82 -4.16
CA GLU A 49 -14.59 5.15 -5.09
C GLU A 49 -14.70 4.32 -6.38
N LEU A 50 -14.97 3.01 -6.27
CA LEU A 50 -15.13 2.15 -7.44
C LEU A 50 -16.34 2.56 -8.29
N ILE A 51 -17.48 2.90 -7.67
CA ILE A 51 -18.63 3.46 -8.40
C ILE A 51 -18.28 4.78 -9.07
N SER A 52 -17.50 5.65 -8.41
CA SER A 52 -17.07 6.94 -8.97
C SER A 52 -16.15 6.78 -10.17
N LEU A 53 -15.38 5.69 -10.23
CA LEU A 53 -14.58 5.28 -11.38
C LEU A 53 -15.39 4.61 -12.50
N GLY A 54 -16.67 4.32 -12.26
CA GLY A 54 -17.58 3.71 -13.24
C GLY A 54 -17.66 2.18 -13.20
N TYR A 55 -17.16 1.55 -12.13
CA TYR A 55 -17.31 0.12 -11.90
C TYR A 55 -18.64 -0.21 -11.20
N GLU A 56 -19.03 -1.47 -11.26
CA GLU A 56 -20.20 -2.03 -10.59
C GLU A 56 -19.76 -3.02 -9.50
N PRO A 57 -19.22 -2.54 -8.36
CA PRO A 57 -18.82 -3.40 -7.26
C PRO A 57 -20.02 -4.17 -6.69
N THR A 58 -19.77 -5.42 -6.31
CA THR A 58 -20.74 -6.32 -5.67
C THR A 58 -20.30 -6.61 -4.24
N ASP A 59 -21.25 -6.59 -3.30
CA ASP A 59 -21.01 -7.07 -1.95
C ASP A 59 -20.75 -8.58 -1.96
N SER A 60 -19.55 -8.99 -1.55
CA SER A 60 -19.12 -10.38 -1.48
C SER A 60 -18.98 -10.87 -0.04
N THR A 61 -19.46 -10.12 0.95
CA THR A 61 -19.28 -10.44 2.38
C THR A 61 -19.80 -11.82 2.74
N GLU A 62 -21.04 -12.15 2.36
CA GLU A 62 -21.67 -13.43 2.68
C GLU A 62 -20.97 -14.63 2.03
N ILE A 63 -20.27 -14.44 0.90
CA ILE A 63 -19.52 -15.51 0.22
C ILE A 63 -18.35 -15.98 1.09
N TYR A 64 -17.70 -15.05 1.80
CA TYR A 64 -16.48 -15.32 2.55
C TYR A 64 -16.70 -15.41 4.06
N LYS A 65 -17.87 -15.00 4.56
CA LYS A 65 -18.19 -14.92 5.99
C LYS A 65 -18.02 -16.25 6.74
N GLU A 66 -18.38 -17.38 6.11
CA GLU A 66 -18.23 -18.70 6.73
C GLU A 66 -16.76 -19.08 6.96
N GLN A 67 -15.88 -18.72 6.02
CA GLN A 67 -14.45 -19.02 6.08
C GLN A 67 -13.68 -17.98 6.92
N SER A 68 -14.26 -16.78 7.04
CA SER A 68 -13.68 -15.63 7.72
C SER A 68 -14.69 -15.00 8.69
N PRO A 69 -14.86 -15.56 9.90
CA PRO A 69 -15.87 -15.07 10.85
C PRO A 69 -15.64 -13.61 11.26
N ASN A 70 -14.39 -13.16 11.26
CA ASN A 70 -13.94 -11.80 11.58
C ASN A 70 -14.10 -10.79 10.43
N LEU A 71 -14.67 -11.21 9.29
CA LEU A 71 -14.89 -10.35 8.14
C LEU A 71 -16.01 -9.34 8.43
N ASN A 72 -15.72 -8.04 8.38
CA ASN A 72 -16.72 -6.99 8.54
C ASN A 72 -17.44 -6.68 7.22
N GLY A 73 -16.68 -6.67 6.11
CA GLY A 73 -17.23 -6.40 4.79
C GLY A 73 -16.27 -6.86 3.69
N SER A 74 -16.80 -7.17 2.52
CA SER A 74 -16.01 -7.51 1.34
C SER A 74 -16.68 -7.03 0.07
N ILE A 75 -15.87 -6.56 -0.88
CA ILE A 75 -16.30 -6.13 -2.21
C ILE A 75 -15.55 -6.94 -3.25
N SER A 76 -16.28 -7.41 -4.25
CA SER A 76 -15.71 -7.88 -5.50
C SER A 76 -16.08 -6.95 -6.64
N CYS A 77 -15.11 -6.66 -7.49
CA CYS A 77 -15.32 -6.01 -8.77
C CYS A 77 -14.68 -6.91 -9.82
N ASP A 78 -15.53 -7.61 -10.57
CA ASP A 78 -15.13 -8.61 -11.54
C ASP A 78 -15.55 -8.14 -12.93
N SER A 79 -14.57 -7.87 -13.78
CA SER A 79 -14.76 -7.38 -15.16
C SER A 79 -13.90 -8.21 -16.12
N GLU A 80 -14.09 -8.04 -17.43
CA GLU A 80 -13.23 -8.70 -18.42
C GLU A 80 -11.76 -8.26 -18.36
N ARG A 81 -11.43 -7.18 -17.65
CA ARG A 81 -10.09 -6.57 -17.62
C ARG A 81 -9.39 -6.69 -16.27
N VAL A 82 -10.15 -6.47 -15.20
CA VAL A 82 -9.64 -6.42 -13.83
C VAL A 82 -10.55 -7.22 -12.93
N HIS A 83 -9.93 -8.09 -12.14
CA HIS A 83 -10.54 -8.82 -11.04
C HIS A 83 -9.98 -8.23 -9.74
N PHE A 84 -10.85 -7.61 -8.94
CA PHE A 84 -10.47 -6.90 -7.73
C PHE A 84 -11.31 -7.38 -6.55
N TYR A 85 -10.66 -7.79 -5.47
CA TYR A 85 -11.32 -8.26 -4.25
C TYR A 85 -10.76 -7.51 -3.05
N PHE A 86 -11.64 -6.83 -2.33
CA PHE A 86 -11.33 -6.11 -1.10
C PHE A 86 -11.99 -6.79 0.10
N PHE A 87 -11.27 -6.80 1.21
CA PHE A 87 -11.70 -7.41 2.47
C PHE A 87 -11.38 -6.47 3.63
N GLU A 88 -12.39 -6.17 4.44
CA GLU A 88 -12.27 -5.44 5.70
C GLU A 88 -12.59 -6.39 6.85
N PHE A 89 -11.68 -6.49 7.82
CA PHE A 89 -11.82 -7.34 8.99
C PHE A 89 -11.99 -6.49 10.26
N ASP A 90 -12.47 -7.11 11.33
CA ASP A 90 -12.49 -6.50 12.67
C ASP A 90 -11.10 -6.45 13.35
N ASN A 91 -10.10 -7.10 12.76
CA ASN A 91 -8.75 -7.20 13.29
C ASN A 91 -7.70 -7.33 12.19
N LYS A 92 -6.50 -6.82 12.49
CA LYS A 92 -5.36 -6.83 11.56
C LYS A 92 -4.76 -8.21 11.27
N ASN A 93 -4.87 -9.15 12.19
CA ASN A 93 -4.24 -10.46 12.02
C ASN A 93 -4.95 -11.30 10.96
N SER A 94 -6.27 -11.16 10.84
CA SER A 94 -7.07 -11.82 9.79
C SER A 94 -6.72 -11.25 8.40
N ALA A 95 -6.62 -9.92 8.28
CA ALA A 95 -6.20 -9.27 7.04
C ALA A 95 -4.78 -9.68 6.63
N TYR A 96 -3.84 -9.66 7.57
CA TYR A 96 -2.45 -10.06 7.32
C TYR A 96 -2.30 -11.54 6.93
N SER A 97 -3.09 -12.42 7.57
CA SER A 97 -3.15 -13.84 7.17
C SER A 97 -3.66 -14.02 5.75
N LEU A 98 -4.69 -13.27 5.35
CA LEU A 98 -5.21 -13.31 3.99
C LEU A 98 -4.18 -12.81 2.98
N PHE A 99 -3.46 -11.73 3.29
CA PHE A 99 -2.37 -11.23 2.45
C PHE A 99 -1.30 -12.30 2.18
N TYR A 100 -0.87 -13.03 3.21
CA TYR A 100 0.09 -14.12 3.03
C TYR A 100 -0.46 -15.29 2.23
N ASN A 101 -1.70 -15.71 2.48
CA ASN A 101 -2.31 -16.76 1.68
C ASN A 101 -2.40 -16.36 0.20
N ASN A 102 -2.74 -15.10 -0.08
CA ASN A 102 -2.77 -14.58 -1.44
C ASN A 102 -1.36 -14.49 -2.04
N HIS A 103 -0.35 -14.10 -1.26
CA HIS A 103 1.05 -14.14 -1.69
C HIS A 103 1.42 -15.54 -2.17
N ASP A 104 1.15 -16.57 -1.36
CA ASP A 104 1.47 -17.97 -1.70
C ASP A 104 0.73 -18.40 -2.98
N LEU A 105 -0.56 -18.07 -3.11
CA LEU A 105 -1.35 -18.32 -4.31
C LEU A 105 -0.79 -17.63 -5.56
N ILE A 106 -0.33 -16.39 -5.43
CA ILE A 106 0.33 -15.67 -6.53
C ILE A 106 1.63 -16.40 -6.91
N TYR A 107 2.44 -16.74 -5.92
CA TYR A 107 3.74 -17.38 -6.11
C TYR A 107 3.63 -18.74 -6.82
N GLU A 108 2.54 -19.48 -6.62
CA GLU A 108 2.24 -20.72 -7.34
C GLU A 108 2.08 -20.52 -8.87
N ASN A 109 1.84 -19.30 -9.34
CA ASN A 109 1.68 -18.95 -10.77
C ASN A 109 3.00 -18.54 -11.45
N ILE A 110 4.14 -18.75 -10.81
CA ILE A 110 5.45 -18.39 -11.35
C ILE A 110 5.79 -19.15 -12.64
N SER A 111 6.39 -18.44 -13.59
CA SER A 111 6.84 -18.99 -14.87
C SER A 111 8.17 -18.36 -15.30
N GLU A 112 8.76 -18.87 -16.38
CA GLU A 112 10.02 -18.31 -16.89
C GLU A 112 9.84 -16.85 -17.32
N GLY A 113 10.71 -15.97 -16.82
CA GLY A 113 10.67 -14.53 -17.14
C GLY A 113 9.72 -13.70 -16.28
N PHE A 114 9.23 -14.25 -15.15
CA PHE A 114 8.43 -13.50 -14.18
C PHE A 114 9.18 -12.27 -13.63
N ARG A 115 8.42 -11.30 -13.14
CA ARG A 115 8.93 -10.13 -12.42
C ARG A 115 8.15 -9.97 -11.13
N GLU A 116 8.84 -9.71 -10.04
CA GLU A 116 8.24 -9.54 -8.72
C GLU A 116 8.62 -8.20 -8.12
N TRP A 117 7.70 -7.66 -7.31
CA TRP A 117 7.93 -6.48 -6.49
C TRP A 117 7.24 -6.66 -5.14
N ASP A 118 7.93 -6.26 -4.09
CA ASP A 118 7.42 -6.25 -2.73
C ASP A 118 7.74 -4.92 -2.02
N GLU A 119 6.83 -4.51 -1.15
CA GLU A 119 7.00 -3.36 -0.27
C GLU A 119 6.49 -3.72 1.13
N HIS A 120 7.19 -3.25 2.16
CA HIS A 120 6.81 -3.46 3.56
C HIS A 120 7.11 -2.19 4.38
N TYR A 121 6.07 -1.67 5.02
CA TYR A 121 6.11 -0.56 5.97
C TYR A 121 5.34 -0.94 7.25
N ASP A 122 5.22 -0.02 8.20
CA ASP A 122 4.68 -0.27 9.55
C ASP A 122 3.33 -1.03 9.54
N ASN A 123 2.33 -0.51 8.84
CA ASN A 123 1.00 -1.13 8.72
C ASN A 123 0.62 -1.49 7.29
N TYR A 124 1.57 -1.50 6.36
CA TYR A 124 1.36 -1.79 4.95
C TYR A 124 2.32 -2.87 4.46
N ALA A 125 1.80 -3.79 3.65
CA ALA A 125 2.62 -4.67 2.83
C ALA A 125 1.99 -4.83 1.46
N MET A 126 2.82 -4.96 0.43
CA MET A 126 2.38 -5.25 -0.93
C MET A 126 3.30 -6.30 -1.53
N TYR A 127 2.69 -7.21 -2.29
CA TYR A 127 3.39 -8.16 -3.13
C TYR A 127 2.70 -8.19 -4.50
N SER A 128 3.48 -8.06 -5.57
CA SER A 128 2.98 -8.18 -6.93
C SER A 128 3.90 -9.04 -7.79
N MET A 129 3.31 -9.68 -8.78
CA MET A 129 4.03 -10.51 -9.73
C MET A 129 3.43 -10.40 -11.13
N SER A 130 4.25 -10.18 -12.14
CA SER A 130 3.92 -10.41 -13.54
C SER A 130 4.45 -11.76 -13.98
N SER A 131 3.59 -12.64 -14.48
CA SER A 131 3.95 -13.98 -14.95
C SER A 131 3.02 -14.41 -16.07
N ASN A 132 3.57 -14.92 -17.18
CA ASN A 132 2.79 -15.35 -18.36
C ASN A 132 1.78 -14.31 -18.90
N GLY A 133 2.08 -13.01 -18.79
CA GLY A 133 1.22 -11.94 -19.28
C GLY A 133 0.09 -11.54 -18.32
N ILE A 134 0.06 -12.12 -17.12
CA ILE A 134 -0.89 -11.76 -16.06
C ILE A 134 -0.13 -11.05 -14.95
N TYR A 135 -0.67 -9.91 -14.51
CA TYR A 135 -0.23 -9.18 -13.32
C TYR A 135 -1.13 -9.53 -12.14
N TYR A 136 -0.51 -9.92 -11.04
CA TYR A 136 -1.16 -10.21 -9.77
C TYR A 136 -0.68 -9.24 -8.70
N ILE A 137 -1.53 -8.92 -7.74
CA ILE A 137 -1.16 -8.12 -6.58
C ILE A 137 -1.96 -8.55 -5.35
N SER A 138 -1.28 -8.55 -4.21
CA SER A 138 -1.84 -8.68 -2.87
C SER A 138 -1.37 -7.48 -2.05
N ILE A 139 -2.28 -6.83 -1.31
CA ILE A 139 -1.96 -5.70 -0.43
C ILE A 139 -2.58 -5.95 0.94
N TRP A 140 -1.85 -5.59 1.98
CA TRP A 140 -2.31 -5.50 3.36
C TRP A 140 -2.19 -4.05 3.84
N VAL A 141 -3.25 -3.53 4.46
CA VAL A 141 -3.22 -2.27 5.22
C VAL A 141 -4.00 -2.47 6.52
N ASP A 142 -3.30 -2.56 7.65
CA ASP A 142 -3.88 -2.77 8.98
C ASP A 142 -4.98 -3.86 9.04
N ASN A 143 -6.26 -3.49 9.12
CA ASN A 143 -7.39 -4.43 9.18
C ASN A 143 -7.99 -4.79 7.81
N THR A 144 -7.31 -4.44 6.71
CA THR A 144 -7.82 -4.67 5.35
C THR A 144 -6.83 -5.42 4.47
N ALA A 145 -7.35 -6.12 3.48
CA ALA A 145 -6.55 -6.82 2.48
C ALA A 145 -7.18 -6.70 1.09
N ILE A 146 -6.33 -6.76 0.06
CA ILE A 146 -6.73 -6.82 -1.35
C ILE A 146 -6.07 -8.03 -1.99
N TYR A 147 -6.82 -8.67 -2.88
CA TYR A 147 -6.29 -9.53 -3.93
C TYR A 147 -6.82 -9.02 -5.26
N ALA A 148 -5.94 -8.83 -6.24
CA ALA A 148 -6.36 -8.44 -7.56
C ALA A 148 -5.45 -9.04 -8.63
N TYR A 149 -6.00 -9.22 -9.82
CA TYR A 149 -5.24 -9.62 -11.00
C TYR A 149 -5.89 -9.12 -12.28
N CYS A 150 -5.07 -8.97 -13.32
CA CYS A 150 -5.45 -8.51 -14.65
C CYS A 150 -4.40 -8.94 -15.67
N ASP A 151 -4.73 -8.89 -16.96
CA ASP A 151 -3.68 -8.97 -17.99
C ASP A 151 -2.73 -7.77 -17.86
N GLU A 152 -1.45 -7.93 -18.19
CA GLU A 152 -0.42 -6.90 -18.01
C GLU A 152 -0.78 -5.57 -18.70
N GLU A 153 -1.53 -5.61 -19.80
CA GLU A 153 -2.00 -4.41 -20.52
C GLU A 153 -3.02 -3.57 -19.73
N TYR A 154 -3.68 -4.14 -18.72
CA TYR A 154 -4.68 -3.49 -17.87
C TYR A 154 -4.13 -3.10 -16.48
N THR A 155 -2.84 -3.25 -16.23
CA THR A 155 -2.19 -2.81 -14.98
C THR A 155 -2.46 -1.34 -14.65
N GLY A 156 -2.51 -0.46 -15.66
CA GLY A 156 -2.86 0.95 -15.47
C GLY A 156 -4.32 1.19 -15.09
N GLU A 157 -5.22 0.27 -15.39
CA GLU A 157 -6.62 0.33 -14.96
C GLU A 157 -6.74 -0.10 -13.49
N LEU A 158 -6.10 -1.20 -13.12
CA LEU A 158 -5.99 -1.64 -11.72
C LEU A 158 -5.28 -0.59 -10.84
N GLY A 159 -4.22 0.04 -11.33
CA GLY A 159 -3.50 1.11 -10.64
C GLY A 159 -4.41 2.27 -10.23
N LYS A 160 -5.32 2.70 -11.11
CA LYS A 160 -6.30 3.76 -10.81
C LYS A 160 -7.26 3.37 -9.69
N MET A 161 -7.67 2.11 -9.61
CA MET A 161 -8.51 1.62 -8.52
C MET A 161 -7.75 1.69 -7.18
N LEU A 162 -6.48 1.28 -7.18
CA LEU A 162 -5.62 1.32 -5.99
C LEU A 162 -5.28 2.75 -5.54
N GLU A 163 -5.05 3.66 -6.49
CA GLU A 163 -4.84 5.09 -6.25
C GLU A 163 -6.09 5.74 -5.64
N ALA A 164 -7.28 5.44 -6.16
CA ALA A 164 -8.53 6.03 -5.68
C ALA A 164 -8.82 5.69 -4.21
N ILE A 165 -8.41 4.50 -3.76
CA ILE A 165 -8.54 4.08 -2.35
C ILE A 165 -7.30 4.39 -1.50
N GLY A 166 -6.28 5.05 -2.06
CA GLY A 166 -5.07 5.49 -1.38
C GLY A 166 -4.02 4.39 -1.12
N TYR A 167 -4.14 3.23 -1.76
CA TYR A 167 -3.28 2.07 -1.51
C TYR A 167 -2.08 2.02 -2.45
N GLN A 168 -2.06 2.89 -3.46
CA GLN A 168 -0.92 3.19 -4.31
C GLN A 168 -0.83 4.71 -4.51
N ASP A 169 0.38 5.21 -4.74
CA ASP A 169 0.62 6.62 -5.06
C ASP A 169 0.45 6.86 -6.58
N SER A 170 -0.03 8.06 -6.95
CA SER A 170 -0.28 8.49 -8.34
C SER A 170 0.98 8.90 -9.11
#